data_AF-A0A7W0Q3R0-F1
#
_entry.id   AF-A0A7W0Q3R0-F1
#
_cell.length_a   1.000
_cell.length_b   1.000
_cell.length_c   1.000
_cell.angle_alpha   90.00
_cell.angle_beta   90.00
_cell.angle_gamma   90.00
#
_symmetry.space_group_name_H-M   'P 1'
#
loop_
_entity.id
_entity.type
_entity.pdbx_description
1 polymer ?
#
loop_
_entity_poly.entity_id
_entity_poly.type
_entity_poly.pdbx_seq_one_letter_code
_entity_poly.pdbx_strand_id
1 'polypeptide(L)'
;MTESIPADVQLPPRAAWVGITLEALVAFGAAALFLVSCLIIRVYPLDRLGQISALASLALRFFVFGIALVLALVLVARYRPARFEATSRLVCAAVAGLVTAFIAGGILVALRGTPWGLNGMGGDVGILAQRAAGLHRGEPLPPLYPPLALHVLHYYSDLMDLSTGHAIKHLQILGTAAFGPVAYLSWRLLLRAPWALAIGVISVLPLVEPYKPFSNLVLVVFVPLCLLFLQHLRDIAVRSSLEITRAAIAFGIAFGVLCLTYSGWFQWAAPGLFVATLVLFPWKLAPRKATLFMAITGAAFALISGRYLAGLFDPAAAVVDNYVYFDVKAEPMYIAMWRGDAPGIVGVWPPIGELGGVGLFTIVLVIGLGGAIALGRKTPVLIGTVAMLAGAWLLRFYYARTMWDTKLVQLYPRTTIIITYCLLVLAGYAVYWWVQRRPADSAVRSRASLIGAVTALLLLFASAASSTTDRYMPLNTDPPGAGFFAYNAHVTNWNTKRKTFRTRPLPWIRRAAIESAIEPSSSEPGPR
;
A
#
# COMPACT_ATOMS: atom_id res chain seq x y z
N MET A 1 1.01 -16.84 39.67
CA MET A 1 0.13 -16.81 38.49
C MET A 1 0.98 -16.73 37.24
N THR A 2 1.38 -17.89 36.73
CA THR A 2 2.09 -18.07 35.45
C THR A 2 1.07 -17.97 34.34
N GLU A 3 0.80 -16.76 33.84
CA GLU A 3 0.09 -16.58 32.58
C GLU A 3 0.91 -17.24 31.48
N SER A 4 0.41 -18.36 30.95
CA SER A 4 0.92 -18.99 29.75
C SER A 4 0.88 -17.97 28.62
N ILE A 5 2.07 -17.62 28.12
CA ILE A 5 2.21 -16.89 26.86
C ILE A 5 1.48 -17.74 25.81
N PRO A 6 0.49 -17.20 25.06
CA PRO A 6 -0.17 -17.98 24.04
C PRO A 6 0.89 -18.44 23.03
N ALA A 7 1.10 -19.74 23.00
CA ALA A 7 2.00 -20.42 22.08
C ALA A 7 1.35 -20.41 20.69
N ASP A 8 1.55 -19.33 19.93
CA ASP A 8 1.05 -19.22 18.56
C ASP A 8 2.06 -18.48 17.67
N VAL A 9 3.27 -19.01 17.56
CA VAL A 9 4.16 -18.77 16.40
C VAL A 9 4.93 -20.06 16.09
N GLN A 10 4.22 -21.10 15.66
CA GLN A 10 4.85 -22.23 14.96
C GLN A 10 4.97 -21.87 13.47
N LEU A 11 6.19 -21.93 12.91
CA LEU A 11 6.40 -21.85 11.46
C LEU A 11 5.48 -22.85 10.78
N PRO A 12 4.72 -22.43 9.76
CA PRO A 12 3.53 -23.18 9.49
C PRO A 12 3.91 -24.35 8.55
N PRO A 13 3.35 -25.56 8.77
CA PRO A 13 3.70 -26.78 8.02
C PRO A 13 3.50 -26.58 6.50
N ARG A 14 3.99 -27.49 5.63
CA ARG A 14 3.81 -27.39 4.16
C ARG A 14 2.37 -27.03 3.72
N ALA A 15 1.36 -27.49 4.45
CA ALA A 15 -0.05 -27.15 4.25
C ALA A 15 -0.39 -25.65 4.37
N ALA A 16 0.42 -24.87 5.09
CA ALA A 16 0.21 -23.46 5.32
C ALA A 16 0.75 -22.55 4.22
N TRP A 17 1.82 -22.96 3.53
CA TRP A 17 2.29 -22.25 2.33
C TRP A 17 1.28 -22.35 1.19
N VAL A 18 0.62 -23.51 1.06
CA VAL A 18 -0.52 -23.68 0.15
C VAL A 18 -1.65 -22.73 0.50
N GLY A 19 -2.00 -22.62 1.80
CA GLY A 19 -3.02 -21.68 2.27
C GLY A 19 -2.72 -20.22 1.93
N ILE A 20 -1.50 -19.74 2.24
CA ILE A 20 -1.10 -18.35 1.96
C ILE A 20 -1.05 -18.08 0.44
N THR A 21 -0.57 -19.05 -0.36
CA THR A 21 -0.53 -18.93 -1.82
C THR A 21 -1.95 -18.82 -2.39
N LEU A 22 -2.89 -19.64 -1.91
CA LEU A 22 -4.30 -19.54 -2.31
C LEU A 22 -4.92 -18.21 -1.89
N GLU A 23 -4.64 -17.73 -0.68
CA GLU A 23 -5.07 -16.40 -0.23
C GLU A 23 -4.52 -15.31 -1.17
N ALA A 24 -3.25 -15.36 -1.57
CA ALA A 24 -2.66 -14.41 -2.50
C ALA A 24 -3.34 -14.46 -3.89
N LEU A 25 -3.50 -15.66 -4.45
CA LEU A 25 -4.17 -15.86 -5.73
C LEU A 25 -5.61 -15.34 -5.70
N VAL A 26 -6.35 -15.58 -4.62
CA VAL A 26 -7.72 -15.09 -4.47
C VAL A 26 -7.77 -13.57 -4.30
N ALA A 27 -6.85 -12.97 -3.53
CA ALA A 27 -6.80 -11.52 -3.35
C ALA A 27 -6.50 -10.79 -4.66
N PHE A 28 -5.44 -11.18 -5.37
CA PHE A 28 -5.09 -10.58 -6.65
C PHE A 28 -6.09 -10.95 -7.76
N GLY A 29 -6.62 -12.18 -7.74
CA GLY A 29 -7.64 -12.63 -8.69
C GLY A 29 -8.94 -11.85 -8.55
N ALA A 30 -9.43 -11.63 -7.32
CA ALA A 30 -10.61 -10.80 -7.07
C ALA A 30 -10.39 -9.36 -7.54
N ALA A 31 -9.22 -8.78 -7.27
CA ALA A 31 -8.87 -7.44 -7.74
C ALA A 31 -8.86 -7.35 -9.28
N ALA A 32 -8.24 -8.34 -9.95
CA ALA A 32 -8.18 -8.40 -11.41
C ALA A 32 -9.56 -8.58 -12.03
N LEU A 33 -10.37 -9.53 -11.53
CA LEU A 33 -11.73 -9.77 -12.00
C LEU A 33 -12.61 -8.52 -11.87
N PHE A 34 -12.50 -7.83 -10.73
CA PHE A 34 -13.22 -6.58 -10.51
C PHE A 34 -12.79 -5.50 -11.52
N LEU A 35 -11.49 -5.29 -11.70
CA LEU A 35 -10.96 -4.34 -12.68
C LEU A 35 -11.40 -4.64 -14.11
N VAL A 36 -11.35 -5.91 -14.53
CA VAL A 36 -11.84 -6.33 -15.85
C VAL A 36 -13.33 -5.99 -15.99
N SER A 37 -14.14 -6.22 -14.95
CA SER A 37 -15.56 -5.84 -14.96
C SER A 37 -15.81 -4.32 -15.04
N CYS A 38 -14.81 -3.48 -14.76
CA CYS A 38 -14.88 -2.03 -14.89
C CYS A 38 -14.62 -1.54 -16.33
N LEU A 39 -13.95 -2.34 -17.15
CA LEU A 39 -13.64 -1.98 -18.55
C LEU A 39 -14.91 -1.76 -19.38
N ILE A 40 -15.99 -2.47 -19.06
CA ILE A 40 -17.28 -2.39 -19.76
C ILE A 40 -18.14 -1.17 -19.38
N ILE A 41 -17.78 -0.44 -18.32
CA ILE A 41 -18.48 0.80 -17.96
C ILE A 41 -18.34 1.75 -19.15
N ARG A 42 -19.39 2.44 -19.60
CA ARG A 42 -19.30 3.42 -20.69
C ARG A 42 -19.97 4.70 -20.24
N VAL A 43 -19.15 5.68 -19.89
CA VAL A 43 -19.58 6.99 -19.42
C VAL A 43 -18.58 8.02 -19.94
N TYR A 44 -19.01 9.27 -20.03
CA TYR A 44 -18.13 10.40 -20.28
C TYR A 44 -17.61 10.92 -18.92
N PRO A 45 -16.31 10.77 -18.59
CA PRO A 45 -15.82 11.02 -17.24
C PRO A 45 -15.68 12.52 -16.90
N LEU A 46 -15.74 13.41 -17.89
CA LEU A 46 -15.71 14.87 -17.68
C LEU A 46 -17.10 15.44 -17.37
N ASP A 47 -18.17 14.68 -17.60
CA ASP A 47 -19.53 15.07 -17.23
C ASP A 47 -19.89 14.53 -15.84
N ARG A 48 -20.52 15.36 -15.01
CA ARG A 48 -20.84 15.00 -13.63
C ARG A 48 -21.88 13.88 -13.55
N LEU A 49 -22.86 13.83 -14.46
CA LEU A 49 -23.83 12.72 -14.49
C LEU A 49 -23.12 11.41 -14.89
N GLY A 50 -22.17 11.48 -15.82
CA GLY A 50 -21.28 10.37 -16.17
C GLY A 50 -20.45 9.86 -14.99
N GLN A 51 -19.89 10.76 -14.18
CA GLN A 51 -19.15 10.41 -12.96
C GLN A 51 -20.03 9.71 -11.91
N ILE A 52 -21.21 10.26 -11.62
CA ILE A 52 -22.15 9.66 -10.65
C ILE A 52 -22.59 8.28 -11.14
N SER A 53 -22.91 8.15 -12.43
CA SER A 53 -23.27 6.88 -13.06
C SER A 53 -22.13 5.86 -12.97
N ALA A 54 -20.87 6.29 -13.11
CA ALA A 54 -19.70 5.44 -12.91
C ALA A 54 -19.61 4.91 -11.49
N LEU A 55 -19.73 5.79 -10.49
CA LEU A 55 -19.65 5.44 -9.07
C LEU A 55 -20.74 4.44 -8.69
N ALA A 56 -21.97 4.67 -9.13
CA ALA A 56 -23.07 3.73 -8.93
C ALA A 56 -22.80 2.37 -9.60
N SER A 57 -22.26 2.39 -10.82
CA SER A 57 -21.90 1.19 -11.58
C SER A 57 -20.77 0.38 -10.91
N LEU A 58 -19.78 1.05 -10.31
CA LEU A 58 -18.72 0.43 -9.50
C LEU A 58 -19.28 -0.17 -8.21
N ALA A 59 -20.11 0.59 -7.48
CA ALA A 59 -20.74 0.14 -6.25
C ALA A 59 -21.62 -1.09 -6.46
N LEU A 60 -22.45 -1.09 -7.52
CA LEU A 60 -23.29 -2.23 -7.86
C LEU A 60 -22.46 -3.50 -8.10
N ARG A 61 -21.38 -3.41 -8.89
CA ARG A 61 -20.46 -4.54 -9.10
C ARG A 61 -19.87 -5.01 -7.79
N PHE A 62 -19.41 -4.07 -6.96
CA PHE A 62 -18.78 -4.39 -5.68
C PHE A 62 -19.74 -5.17 -4.78
N PHE A 63 -21.00 -4.75 -4.70
CA PHE A 63 -22.01 -5.46 -3.93
C PHE A 63 -22.38 -6.81 -4.55
N VAL A 64 -22.41 -6.96 -5.88
CA VAL A 64 -22.62 -8.27 -6.51
C VAL A 64 -21.53 -9.27 -6.09
N PHE A 65 -20.26 -8.88 -6.18
CA PHE A 65 -19.14 -9.70 -5.69
C PHE A 65 -19.23 -9.94 -4.17
N GLY A 66 -19.52 -8.90 -3.39
CA GLY A 66 -19.63 -8.97 -1.94
C GLY A 66 -20.75 -9.92 -1.46
N ILE A 67 -21.93 -9.85 -2.09
CA ILE A 67 -23.06 -10.75 -1.81
C ILE A 67 -22.67 -12.19 -2.11
N ALA A 68 -22.01 -12.47 -3.22
CA ALA A 68 -21.53 -13.83 -3.53
C ALA A 68 -20.58 -14.36 -2.45
N LEU A 69 -19.67 -13.53 -1.93
CA LEU A 69 -18.76 -13.89 -0.84
C LEU A 69 -19.49 -14.14 0.49
N VAL A 70 -20.46 -13.29 0.85
CA VAL A 70 -21.27 -13.47 2.06
C VAL A 70 -22.11 -14.74 1.96
N LEU A 71 -22.75 -14.99 0.81
CA LEU A 71 -23.48 -16.23 0.55
C LEU A 71 -22.59 -17.46 0.68
N ALA A 72 -21.36 -17.41 0.16
CA ALA A 72 -20.40 -18.50 0.33
C ALA A 72 -20.11 -18.77 1.82
N LEU A 73 -19.93 -17.74 2.65
CA LEU A 73 -19.77 -17.92 4.10
C LEU A 73 -21.00 -18.53 4.76
N VAL A 74 -22.20 -18.04 4.44
CA VAL A 74 -23.46 -18.54 5.02
C VAL A 74 -23.69 -20.00 4.64
N LEU A 75 -23.52 -20.34 3.36
CA LEU A 75 -23.70 -21.71 2.86
C LEU A 75 -22.68 -22.67 3.48
N VAL A 76 -21.40 -22.28 3.58
CA VAL A 76 -20.38 -23.12 4.22
C VAL A 76 -20.63 -23.23 5.73
N ALA A 77 -21.04 -22.15 6.40
CA ALA A 77 -21.37 -22.20 7.83
C ALA A 77 -22.51 -23.18 8.12
N ARG A 78 -23.54 -23.21 7.25
CA ARG A 78 -24.73 -24.04 7.39
C ARG A 78 -24.48 -25.50 7.01
N TYR A 79 -23.84 -25.74 5.86
CA TYR A 79 -23.78 -27.09 5.26
C TYR A 79 -22.42 -27.76 5.38
N ARG A 80 -21.33 -27.01 5.59
CA ARG A 80 -19.96 -27.55 5.66
C ARG A 80 -19.13 -26.85 6.75
N PRO A 81 -19.55 -26.92 8.02
CA PRO A 81 -18.92 -26.16 9.12
C PRO A 81 -17.42 -26.45 9.28
N ALA A 82 -16.96 -27.66 8.95
CA ALA A 82 -15.55 -28.03 8.96
C ALA A 82 -14.68 -27.23 7.96
N ARG A 83 -15.26 -26.69 6.88
CA ARG A 83 -14.56 -25.88 5.87
C ARG A 83 -14.69 -24.37 6.10
N PHE A 84 -15.39 -23.95 7.15
CA PHE A 84 -15.68 -22.54 7.38
C PHE A 84 -14.42 -21.70 7.58
N GLU A 85 -13.42 -22.20 8.32
CA GLU A 85 -12.17 -21.47 8.53
C GLU A 85 -11.38 -21.28 7.24
N ALA A 86 -11.27 -22.30 6.40
CA ALA A 86 -10.58 -22.17 5.11
C ALA A 86 -11.32 -21.18 4.20
N THR A 87 -12.66 -21.28 4.14
CA THR A 87 -13.50 -20.40 3.33
C THR A 87 -13.41 -18.95 3.81
N SER A 88 -13.40 -18.71 5.13
CA SER A 88 -13.30 -17.36 5.67
C SER A 88 -11.97 -16.70 5.36
N ARG A 89 -10.86 -17.45 5.33
CA ARG A 89 -9.56 -16.94 4.87
C ARG A 89 -9.61 -16.46 3.42
N LEU A 90 -10.16 -17.27 2.52
CA LEU A 90 -10.29 -16.92 1.10
C LEU A 90 -11.25 -15.76 0.89
N VAL A 91 -12.36 -15.69 1.63
CA VAL A 91 -13.29 -14.56 1.56
C VAL A 91 -12.62 -13.28 2.06
N CYS A 92 -11.87 -13.31 3.16
CA CYS A 92 -11.13 -12.14 3.64
C CYS A 92 -10.11 -11.65 2.59
N ALA A 93 -9.39 -12.59 1.96
CA ALA A 93 -8.46 -12.29 0.89
C ALA A 93 -9.17 -11.67 -0.33
N ALA A 94 -10.31 -12.23 -0.76
CA ALA A 94 -11.10 -11.69 -1.86
C ALA A 94 -11.62 -10.27 -1.56
N VAL A 95 -12.17 -10.04 -0.36
CA VAL A 95 -12.62 -8.71 0.08
C VAL A 95 -11.46 -7.73 0.02
N ALA A 96 -10.28 -8.09 0.55
CA ALA A 96 -9.09 -7.23 0.48
C ALA A 96 -8.75 -6.80 -0.95
N GLY A 97 -8.86 -7.71 -1.92
CA GLY A 97 -8.70 -7.39 -3.34
C GLY A 97 -9.76 -6.44 -3.89
N LEU A 98 -11.03 -6.69 -3.56
CA LEU A 98 -12.16 -5.91 -4.07
C LEU A 98 -12.10 -4.44 -3.65
N VAL A 99 -11.70 -4.13 -2.40
CA VAL A 99 -11.72 -2.75 -1.86
C VAL A 99 -10.89 -1.81 -2.72
N THR A 100 -9.64 -2.17 -2.97
CA THR A 100 -8.70 -1.28 -3.66
C THR A 100 -8.82 -1.40 -5.17
N ALA A 101 -9.37 -2.52 -5.67
CA ALA A 101 -9.81 -2.64 -7.05
C ALA A 101 -11.02 -1.74 -7.37
N PHE A 102 -11.92 -1.47 -6.41
CA PHE A 102 -12.95 -0.44 -6.57
C PHE A 102 -12.29 0.90 -6.88
N ILE A 103 -11.37 1.36 -6.03
CA ILE A 103 -10.69 2.64 -6.21
C ILE A 103 -9.94 2.66 -7.55
N ALA A 104 -9.19 1.61 -7.88
CA ALA A 104 -8.48 1.49 -9.14
C ALA A 104 -9.42 1.48 -10.37
N GLY A 105 -10.58 0.82 -10.27
CA GLY A 105 -11.64 0.84 -11.29
C GLY A 105 -12.23 2.23 -11.46
N GLY A 106 -12.35 2.98 -10.36
CA GLY A 106 -12.64 4.41 -10.33
C GLY A 106 -11.66 5.23 -11.16
N ILE A 107 -10.36 5.08 -10.90
CA ILE A 107 -9.29 5.76 -11.64
C ILE A 107 -9.28 5.36 -13.12
N LEU A 108 -9.51 4.07 -13.41
CA LEU A 108 -9.65 3.57 -14.78
C LEU A 108 -10.78 4.29 -15.54
N VAL A 109 -11.93 4.51 -14.89
CA VAL A 109 -13.04 5.27 -15.48
C VAL A 109 -12.70 6.76 -15.58
N ALA A 110 -12.13 7.35 -14.52
CA ALA A 110 -11.73 8.76 -14.50
C ALA A 110 -10.76 9.12 -15.64
N LEU A 111 -9.85 8.22 -16.00
CA LEU A 111 -8.86 8.38 -17.07
C LEU A 111 -9.31 7.82 -18.42
N ARG A 112 -10.61 7.52 -18.60
CA ARG A 112 -11.10 6.98 -19.87
C ARG A 112 -11.07 8.04 -20.97
N GLY A 113 -10.44 7.72 -22.10
CA GLY A 113 -10.35 8.62 -23.26
C GLY A 113 -9.03 9.40 -23.33
N THR A 114 -8.18 9.30 -22.32
CA THR A 114 -6.81 9.84 -22.33
C THR A 114 -5.78 8.71 -22.17
N PRO A 115 -4.63 8.76 -22.86
CA PRO A 115 -3.53 7.80 -22.64
C PRO A 115 -2.72 8.11 -21.38
N TRP A 116 -2.91 9.29 -20.79
CA TRP A 116 -2.11 9.77 -19.67
C TRP A 116 -2.58 9.25 -18.32
N GLY A 117 -1.64 9.15 -17.38
CA GLY A 117 -1.92 8.90 -15.96
C GLY A 117 -2.48 10.13 -15.26
N LEU A 118 -2.81 9.99 -13.96
CA LEU A 118 -3.20 11.10 -13.10
C LEU A 118 -2.13 12.20 -13.13
N ASN A 119 -2.58 13.43 -13.34
CA ASN A 119 -1.83 14.67 -13.53
C ASN A 119 -1.09 14.80 -14.87
N GLY A 120 -1.28 13.86 -15.81
CA GLY A 120 -0.58 13.91 -17.09
C GLY A 120 0.94 13.86 -16.92
N MET A 121 1.63 14.84 -17.51
CA MET A 121 3.07 15.06 -17.34
C MET A 121 3.38 16.17 -16.32
N GLY A 122 2.39 16.57 -15.52
CA GLY A 122 2.53 17.59 -14.48
C GLY A 122 3.12 17.05 -13.17
N GLY A 123 3.74 17.94 -12.41
CA GLY A 123 4.24 17.67 -11.06
C GLY A 123 5.23 16.51 -10.99
N ASP A 124 5.31 15.89 -9.82
CA ASP A 124 6.29 14.82 -9.56
C ASP A 124 6.06 13.56 -10.42
N VAL A 125 4.82 13.21 -10.80
CA VAL A 125 4.57 12.09 -11.72
C VAL A 125 5.19 12.33 -13.10
N GLY A 126 5.11 13.56 -13.61
CA GLY A 126 5.82 13.96 -14.82
C GLY A 126 7.33 13.85 -14.68
N ILE A 127 7.88 14.29 -13.54
CA ILE A 127 9.32 14.16 -13.24
C ILE A 127 9.73 12.68 -13.22
N LEU A 128 8.98 11.81 -12.54
CA LEU A 128 9.27 10.37 -12.50
C LEU A 128 9.24 9.76 -13.91
N ALA A 129 8.26 10.12 -14.74
CA ALA A 129 8.18 9.66 -16.13
C ALA A 129 9.36 10.16 -16.98
N GLN A 130 9.78 11.42 -16.82
CA GLN A 130 10.94 11.98 -17.52
C GLN A 130 12.25 11.31 -17.08
N ARG A 131 12.45 11.09 -15.77
CA ARG A 131 13.62 10.39 -15.23
C ARG A 131 13.69 8.94 -15.71
N ALA A 132 12.56 8.23 -15.71
CA ALA A 132 12.49 6.89 -16.27
C ALA A 132 12.80 6.88 -17.78
N ALA A 133 12.40 7.90 -18.54
CA ALA A 133 12.75 8.03 -19.96
C ALA A 133 14.23 8.37 -20.20
N GLY A 134 14.89 9.00 -19.21
CA GLY A 134 16.35 9.24 -19.25
C GLY A 134 17.16 7.96 -19.20
N LEU A 135 16.64 6.91 -18.53
CA LEU A 135 17.30 5.60 -18.48
C LEU A 135 17.50 4.99 -19.88
N HIS A 136 16.56 5.20 -20.81
CA HIS A 136 16.71 4.80 -22.22
C HIS A 136 17.93 5.43 -22.91
N ARG A 137 18.34 6.62 -22.46
CA ARG A 137 19.47 7.37 -23.02
C ARG A 137 20.77 7.13 -22.24
N GLY A 138 20.77 6.22 -21.26
CA GLY A 138 21.91 5.99 -20.38
C GLY A 138 22.17 7.11 -19.38
N GLU A 139 21.19 7.99 -19.13
CA GLU A 139 21.34 9.07 -18.17
C GLU A 139 21.35 8.50 -16.74
N PRO A 140 22.26 8.97 -15.85
CA PRO A 140 22.28 8.53 -14.47
C PRO A 140 21.04 9.04 -13.73
N LEU A 141 20.52 8.21 -12.81
CA LEU A 141 19.46 8.64 -11.90
C LEU A 141 20.03 9.61 -10.86
N PRO A 142 19.29 10.68 -10.49
CA PRO A 142 19.70 11.53 -9.39
C PRO A 142 19.77 10.70 -8.08
N PRO A 143 20.81 10.90 -7.24
CA PRO A 143 21.04 10.04 -6.06
C PRO A 143 19.88 10.02 -5.05
N LEU A 144 19.05 11.06 -5.03
CA LEU A 144 17.93 11.19 -4.10
C LEU A 144 16.75 10.25 -4.41
N TYR A 145 16.57 9.83 -5.67
CA TYR A 145 15.43 8.99 -6.05
C TYR A 145 15.73 7.51 -5.82
N PRO A 146 14.94 6.80 -4.99
CA PRO A 146 15.00 5.35 -4.92
C PRO A 146 14.82 4.75 -6.33
N PRO A 147 15.75 3.91 -6.80
CA PRO A 147 15.84 3.60 -8.22
C PRO A 147 14.82 2.56 -8.69
N LEU A 148 14.30 1.70 -7.80
CA LEU A 148 13.53 0.52 -8.23
C LEU A 148 12.22 0.90 -8.90
N ALA A 149 11.49 1.88 -8.37
CA ALA A 149 10.22 2.32 -8.99
C ALA A 149 10.44 2.92 -10.40
N LEU A 150 11.55 3.64 -10.60
CA LEU A 150 11.91 4.21 -11.90
C LEU A 150 12.32 3.13 -12.90
N HIS A 151 13.11 2.14 -12.46
CA HIS A 151 13.43 0.98 -13.29
C HIS A 151 12.20 0.16 -13.66
N VAL A 152 11.28 -0.08 -12.72
CA VAL A 152 10.02 -0.77 -13.02
C VAL A 152 9.22 0.00 -14.07
N LEU A 153 9.12 1.32 -13.96
CA LEU A 153 8.45 2.16 -14.97
C LEU A 153 9.13 2.07 -16.34
N HIS A 154 10.45 2.18 -16.38
CA HIS A 154 11.24 2.06 -17.59
C HIS A 154 11.05 0.69 -18.27
N TYR A 155 11.32 -0.40 -17.57
CA TYR A 155 11.18 -1.76 -18.13
C TYR A 155 9.74 -2.09 -18.52
N TYR A 156 8.75 -1.63 -17.74
CA TYR A 156 7.35 -1.82 -18.09
C TYR A 156 6.98 -1.02 -19.35
N SER A 157 7.51 0.19 -19.51
CA SER A 157 7.29 0.99 -20.72
C SER A 157 7.87 0.33 -21.98
N ASP A 158 9.05 -0.29 -21.87
CA ASP A 158 9.66 -1.06 -22.96
C ASP A 158 8.88 -2.32 -23.30
N LEU A 159 8.49 -3.09 -22.29
CA LEU A 159 7.73 -4.32 -22.48
C LEU A 159 6.41 -4.07 -23.22
N MET A 160 5.78 -2.93 -22.96
CA MET A 160 4.48 -2.57 -23.51
C MET A 160 4.55 -1.68 -24.76
N ASP A 161 5.75 -1.31 -25.22
CA ASP A 161 5.98 -0.35 -26.31
C ASP A 161 5.21 0.98 -26.10
N LEU A 162 5.32 1.53 -24.87
CA LEU A 162 4.67 2.77 -24.44
C LEU A 162 5.70 3.83 -24.08
N SER A 163 5.33 5.11 -24.20
CA SER A 163 6.09 6.16 -23.51
C SER A 163 5.98 5.97 -22.00
N THR A 164 7.00 6.36 -21.24
CA THR A 164 6.97 6.30 -19.77
C THR A 164 5.79 7.08 -19.18
N GLY A 165 5.39 8.18 -19.83
CA GLY A 165 4.21 8.96 -19.45
C GLY A 165 2.86 8.26 -19.70
N HIS A 166 2.76 7.33 -20.66
CA HIS A 166 1.58 6.48 -20.82
C HIS A 166 1.65 5.26 -19.90
N ALA A 167 2.83 4.67 -19.75
CA ALA A 167 3.08 3.52 -18.88
C ALA A 167 2.73 3.82 -17.40
N ILE A 168 2.95 5.06 -16.94
CA ILE A 168 2.65 5.47 -15.57
C ILE A 168 1.15 5.33 -15.24
N LYS A 169 0.26 5.50 -16.22
CA LYS A 169 -1.18 5.26 -16.06
C LYS A 169 -1.45 3.84 -15.58
N HIS A 170 -0.80 2.86 -16.20
CA HIS A 170 -0.98 1.46 -15.86
C HIS A 170 -0.44 1.18 -14.47
N LEU A 171 0.74 1.70 -14.12
CA LEU A 171 1.32 1.51 -12.79
C LEU A 171 0.51 2.18 -11.68
N GLN A 172 -0.13 3.33 -11.94
CA GLN A 172 -1.06 3.97 -11.01
C GLN A 172 -2.28 3.08 -10.76
N ILE A 173 -2.92 2.57 -11.81
CA ILE A 173 -4.10 1.70 -11.70
C ILE A 173 -3.74 0.37 -11.02
N LEU A 174 -2.69 -0.32 -11.50
CA LEU A 174 -2.26 -1.61 -10.98
C LEU A 174 -1.72 -1.51 -9.55
N GLY A 175 -0.92 -0.48 -9.25
CA GLY A 175 -0.43 -0.22 -7.90
C GLY A 175 -1.56 0.08 -6.92
N THR A 176 -2.57 0.84 -7.34
CA THR A 176 -3.79 1.08 -6.54
C THR A 176 -4.54 -0.22 -6.30
N ALA A 177 -4.73 -1.05 -7.32
CA ALA A 177 -5.44 -2.32 -7.19
C ALA A 177 -4.70 -3.31 -6.27
N ALA A 178 -3.37 -3.33 -6.31
CA ALA A 178 -2.53 -4.18 -5.49
C ALA A 178 -2.49 -3.79 -4.00
N PHE A 179 -2.94 -2.58 -3.65
CA PHE A 179 -2.83 -2.03 -2.30
C PHE A 179 -3.50 -2.90 -1.22
N GLY A 180 -4.74 -3.32 -1.44
CA GLY A 180 -5.49 -4.18 -0.53
C GLY A 180 -4.90 -5.58 -0.40
N PRO A 181 -4.62 -6.30 -1.51
CA PRO A 181 -3.92 -7.59 -1.48
C PRO A 181 -2.58 -7.53 -0.74
N VAL A 182 -1.74 -6.54 -1.02
CA VAL A 182 -0.43 -6.38 -0.38
C VAL A 182 -0.56 -6.07 1.11
N ALA A 183 -1.49 -5.18 1.49
CA ALA A 183 -1.80 -4.89 2.89
C ALA A 183 -2.23 -6.15 3.64
N TYR A 184 -3.20 -6.86 3.08
CA TYR A 184 -3.71 -8.10 3.65
C TYR A 184 -2.58 -9.12 3.85
N LEU A 185 -1.82 -9.46 2.80
CA LEU A 185 -0.76 -10.47 2.87
C LEU A 185 0.37 -10.09 3.82
N SER A 186 0.70 -8.80 3.91
CA SER A 186 1.73 -8.31 4.82
C SER A 186 1.28 -8.44 6.27
N TRP A 187 0.02 -8.12 6.58
CA TRP A 187 -0.56 -8.34 7.91
C TRP A 187 -0.84 -9.81 8.20
N ARG A 188 -0.99 -10.68 7.19
CA ARG A 188 -1.08 -12.14 7.38
C ARG A 188 0.17 -12.76 7.98
N LEU A 189 1.32 -12.07 7.92
CA LEU A 189 2.53 -12.47 8.62
C LEU A 189 2.39 -12.41 10.15
N LEU A 190 1.46 -11.58 10.67
CA LEU A 190 1.27 -11.32 12.10
C LEU A 190 -0.12 -11.68 12.62
N LEU A 191 -1.13 -11.73 11.73
CA LEU A 191 -2.53 -11.81 12.09
C LEU A 191 -3.24 -12.92 11.31
N ARG A 192 -4.26 -13.51 11.95
CA ARG A 192 -5.22 -14.40 11.26
C ARG A 192 -6.05 -13.59 10.24
N ALA A 193 -6.57 -14.27 9.22
CA ALA A 193 -7.24 -13.64 8.08
C ALA A 193 -8.29 -12.56 8.42
N PRO A 194 -9.26 -12.79 9.32
CA PRO A 194 -10.24 -11.73 9.65
C PRO A 194 -9.61 -10.46 10.21
N TRP A 195 -8.55 -10.61 11.01
CA TRP A 195 -7.84 -9.49 11.62
C TRP A 195 -6.84 -8.83 10.66
N ALA A 196 -6.25 -9.60 9.74
CA ALA A 196 -5.46 -9.02 8.66
C ALA A 196 -6.32 -8.14 7.73
N LEU A 197 -7.59 -8.54 7.49
CA LEU A 197 -8.56 -7.69 6.81
C LEU A 197 -8.95 -6.48 7.68
N ALA A 198 -9.39 -6.70 8.91
CA ALA A 198 -9.93 -5.64 9.76
C ALA A 198 -8.87 -4.62 10.22
N ILE A 199 -7.67 -5.05 10.60
CA ILE A 199 -6.60 -4.14 11.03
C ILE A 199 -5.82 -3.69 9.81
N GLY A 200 -5.37 -4.63 8.98
CA GLY A 200 -4.51 -4.33 7.85
C GLY A 200 -5.20 -3.50 6.77
N VAL A 201 -6.35 -3.96 6.26
CA VAL A 201 -6.99 -3.33 5.10
C VAL A 201 -7.78 -2.07 5.48
N ILE A 202 -8.37 -1.99 6.68
CA ILE A 202 -9.04 -0.74 7.12
C ILE A 202 -8.01 0.37 7.33
N SER A 203 -6.88 0.07 7.99
CA SER A 203 -5.87 1.08 8.33
C SER A 203 -5.21 1.71 7.11
N VAL A 204 -5.32 1.07 5.95
CA VAL A 204 -4.75 1.56 4.70
C VAL A 204 -5.71 2.38 3.85
N LEU A 205 -7.02 2.39 4.13
CA LEU A 205 -8.00 3.14 3.35
C LEU A 205 -7.64 4.62 3.17
N PRO A 206 -7.18 5.33 4.22
CA PRO A 206 -6.75 6.72 4.03
C PRO A 206 -5.55 6.76 3.10
N LEU A 207 -4.59 5.85 3.26
CA LEU A 207 -3.30 5.84 2.57
C LEU A 207 -3.37 5.55 1.07
N VAL A 208 -4.53 5.19 0.53
CA VAL A 208 -4.68 4.93 -0.90
C VAL A 208 -4.61 6.26 -1.66
N GLU A 209 -3.43 6.55 -2.19
CA GLU A 209 -3.14 7.72 -3.03
C GLU A 209 -2.79 7.25 -4.46
N PRO A 210 -3.79 7.12 -5.36
CA PRO A 210 -3.59 6.54 -6.69
C PRO A 210 -2.62 7.30 -7.59
N TYR A 211 -2.34 8.56 -7.26
CA TYR A 211 -1.36 9.38 -7.96
C TYR A 211 0.07 8.80 -7.87
N LYS A 212 0.46 8.25 -6.71
CA LYS A 212 1.77 7.62 -6.46
C LYS A 212 1.61 6.43 -5.50
N PRO A 213 1.04 5.31 -5.97
CA PRO A 213 0.71 4.21 -5.07
C PRO A 213 1.96 3.55 -4.45
N PHE A 214 3.10 3.57 -5.14
CA PHE A 214 4.32 2.88 -4.71
C PHE A 214 4.87 3.38 -3.37
N SER A 215 4.77 4.69 -3.07
CA SER A 215 5.29 5.21 -1.81
C SER A 215 4.52 4.62 -0.64
N ASN A 216 3.20 4.76 -0.61
CA ASN A 216 2.39 4.27 0.50
C ASN A 216 2.31 2.73 0.52
N LEU A 217 2.41 2.05 -0.63
CA LEU A 217 2.57 0.58 -0.68
C LEU A 217 3.77 0.11 0.14
N VAL A 218 4.91 0.82 0.06
CA VAL A 218 6.09 0.48 0.86
C VAL A 218 5.77 0.60 2.35
N LEU A 219 5.08 1.65 2.80
CA LEU A 219 4.71 1.80 4.22
C LEU A 219 3.84 0.64 4.71
N VAL A 220 2.88 0.24 3.89
CA VAL A 220 1.93 -0.83 4.19
C VAL A 220 2.64 -2.16 4.46
N VAL A 221 3.70 -2.45 3.71
CA VAL A 221 4.56 -3.64 3.93
C VAL A 221 5.54 -3.40 5.08
N PHE A 222 6.14 -2.21 5.12
CA PHE A 222 7.22 -1.85 6.03
C PHE A 222 6.81 -2.01 7.50
N VAL A 223 5.65 -1.48 7.90
CA VAL A 223 5.20 -1.54 9.31
C VAL A 223 5.08 -2.99 9.81
N PRO A 224 4.24 -3.88 9.23
CA PRO A 224 4.15 -5.26 9.70
C PRO A 224 5.49 -6.01 9.57
N LEU A 225 6.33 -5.71 8.58
CA LEU A 225 7.66 -6.32 8.47
C LEU A 225 8.57 -5.91 9.64
N CYS A 226 8.56 -4.64 10.04
CA CYS A 226 9.28 -4.17 11.22
C CYS A 226 8.78 -4.82 12.50
N LEU A 227 7.46 -4.98 12.67
CA LEU A 227 6.89 -5.64 13.84
C LEU A 227 7.27 -7.12 13.88
N LEU A 228 7.27 -7.81 12.74
CA LEU A 228 7.73 -9.20 12.63
C LEU A 228 9.21 -9.34 12.94
N PHE A 229 10.03 -8.39 12.47
CA PHE A 229 11.45 -8.31 12.78
C PHE A 229 11.70 -8.16 14.29
N LEU A 230 10.97 -7.25 14.94
CA LEU A 230 11.06 -7.04 16.40
C LEU A 230 10.58 -8.27 17.21
N GLN A 231 9.58 -9.00 16.72
CA GLN A 231 9.18 -10.28 17.30
C GLN A 231 10.31 -11.32 17.20
N HIS A 232 10.94 -11.44 16.02
CA HIS A 232 12.07 -12.36 15.82
C HIS A 232 13.27 -12.00 16.71
N LEU A 233 13.56 -10.71 16.86
CA LEU A 233 14.62 -10.21 17.74
C LEU A 233 14.36 -10.58 19.21
N ARG A 234 13.12 -10.37 19.68
CA ARG A 234 12.74 -10.72 21.05
C ARG A 234 12.89 -12.22 21.32
N ASP A 235 12.47 -13.04 20.38
CA ASP A 235 12.42 -14.51 20.54
C ASP A 235 13.71 -15.19 20.06
N ILE A 236 14.80 -14.45 19.87
CA ILE A 236 16.04 -14.99 19.28
C ILE A 236 16.70 -16.08 20.14
N ALA A 237 16.47 -16.04 21.46
CA ALA A 237 17.12 -16.94 22.41
C ALA A 237 16.76 -18.40 22.15
N VAL A 238 15.50 -18.65 21.78
CA VAL A 238 14.95 -19.99 21.53
C VAL A 238 15.14 -20.47 20.09
N ARG A 239 15.74 -19.65 19.21
CA ARG A 239 15.94 -19.98 17.79
C ARG A 239 17.32 -20.57 17.54
N SER A 240 17.38 -21.47 16.56
CA SER A 240 18.64 -22.04 16.06
C SER A 240 19.41 -21.03 15.22
N SER A 241 20.75 -21.16 15.15
CA SER A 241 21.58 -20.26 14.35
C SER A 241 21.20 -20.24 12.86
N LEU A 242 20.76 -21.39 12.32
CA LEU A 242 20.33 -21.50 10.93
C LEU A 242 19.04 -20.69 10.66
N GLU A 243 18.06 -20.78 11.56
CA GLU A 243 16.84 -19.99 11.47
C GLU A 243 17.13 -18.49 11.60
N ILE A 244 18.05 -18.12 12.49
CA ILE A 244 18.50 -16.75 12.68
C ILE A 244 19.11 -16.20 11.39
N THR A 245 20.07 -16.92 10.80
CA THR A 245 20.74 -16.48 9.56
C THR A 245 19.74 -16.35 8.40
N ARG A 246 18.85 -17.34 8.21
CA ARG A 246 17.84 -17.31 7.15
C ARG A 246 16.87 -16.14 7.33
N ALA A 247 16.37 -15.94 8.55
CA ALA A 247 15.47 -14.83 8.85
C ALA A 247 16.18 -13.47 8.66
N ALA A 248 17.41 -13.33 9.15
CA ALA A 248 18.19 -12.10 9.02
C ALA A 248 18.44 -11.71 7.55
N ILE A 249 18.83 -12.68 6.71
CA ILE A 249 19.01 -12.47 5.27
C ILE A 249 17.69 -12.05 4.63
N ALA A 250 16.59 -12.76 4.93
CA ALA A 250 15.28 -12.43 4.38
C ALA A 250 14.81 -11.02 4.76
N PHE A 251 14.98 -10.62 6.03
CA PHE A 251 14.66 -9.26 6.48
C PHE A 251 15.56 -8.22 5.80
N GLY A 252 16.87 -8.46 5.72
CA GLY A 252 17.80 -7.52 5.08
C GLY A 252 17.48 -7.30 3.61
N ILE A 253 17.19 -8.38 2.86
CA ILE A 253 16.75 -8.30 1.46
C ILE A 253 15.42 -7.54 1.35
N ALA A 254 14.42 -7.90 2.16
CA ALA A 254 13.11 -7.26 2.12
C ALA A 254 13.20 -5.76 2.42
N PHE A 255 13.92 -5.36 3.48
CA PHE A 255 14.17 -3.95 3.78
C PHE A 255 14.97 -3.26 2.67
N GLY A 256 15.94 -3.94 2.06
CA GLY A 256 16.71 -3.39 0.95
C GLY A 256 15.83 -3.08 -0.26
N VAL A 257 14.96 -4.02 -0.66
CA VAL A 257 13.99 -3.84 -1.76
C VAL A 257 13.00 -2.73 -1.45
N LEU A 258 12.45 -2.68 -0.23
CA LEU A 258 11.57 -1.59 0.21
C LEU A 258 12.28 -0.24 0.16
N CYS A 259 13.53 -0.16 0.61
CA CYS A 259 14.35 1.06 0.58
C CYS A 259 14.61 1.54 -0.85
N LEU A 260 14.94 0.61 -1.77
CA LEU A 260 15.11 0.92 -3.19
C LEU A 260 13.81 1.31 -3.89
N THR A 261 12.65 0.90 -3.37
CA THR A 261 11.33 1.31 -3.88
C THR A 261 10.95 2.69 -3.36
N TYR A 262 11.06 2.90 -2.04
CA TYR A 262 10.80 4.17 -1.38
C TYR A 262 11.48 4.22 -0.01
N SER A 263 12.55 5.02 0.12
CA SER A 263 13.37 5.12 1.33
C SER A 263 12.77 6.00 2.43
N GLY A 264 11.79 6.86 2.10
CA GLY A 264 11.29 7.89 3.02
C GLY A 264 10.78 7.35 4.36
N TRP A 265 10.10 6.20 4.38
CA TRP A 265 9.55 5.64 5.64
C TRP A 265 10.61 5.20 6.63
N PHE A 266 11.80 4.82 6.14
CA PHE A 266 12.93 4.43 7.00
C PHE A 266 13.38 5.61 7.85
N GLN A 267 13.51 6.80 7.25
CA GLN A 267 13.88 8.02 7.96
C GLN A 267 12.89 8.35 9.07
N TRP A 268 11.58 8.33 8.78
CA TRP A 268 10.56 8.73 9.74
C TRP A 268 10.33 7.72 10.86
N ALA A 269 10.57 6.43 10.60
CA ALA A 269 10.43 5.38 11.59
C ALA A 269 11.71 5.13 12.40
N ALA A 270 12.88 5.56 11.92
CA ALA A 270 14.19 5.18 12.47
C ALA A 270 14.35 5.45 13.98
N PRO A 271 14.05 6.65 14.53
CA PRO A 271 14.21 6.88 15.97
C PRO A 271 13.35 5.95 16.81
N GLY A 272 12.11 5.72 16.36
CA GLY A 272 11.18 4.80 17.00
C GLY A 272 11.65 3.36 16.98
N LEU A 273 12.06 2.88 15.80
CA LEU A 273 12.56 1.51 15.64
C LEU A 273 13.86 1.27 16.41
N PHE A 274 14.73 2.28 16.51
CA PHE A 274 15.93 2.20 17.33
C PHE A 274 15.57 1.96 18.80
N VAL A 275 14.67 2.78 19.37
CA VAL A 275 14.20 2.62 20.75
C VAL A 275 13.51 1.27 20.94
N ALA A 276 12.61 0.86 20.04
CA ALA A 276 11.94 -0.43 20.12
C ALA A 276 12.93 -1.61 20.07
N THR A 277 13.95 -1.51 19.23
CA THR A 277 15.02 -2.50 19.13
C THR A 277 15.76 -2.62 20.46
N LEU A 278 16.19 -1.50 21.06
CA LEU A 278 16.87 -1.52 22.36
C LEU A 278 16.01 -2.10 23.48
N VAL A 279 14.72 -1.77 23.51
CA VAL A 279 13.77 -2.26 24.53
C VAL A 279 13.53 -3.77 24.39
N LEU A 280 13.41 -4.26 23.15
CA LEU A 280 13.11 -5.66 22.86
C LEU A 280 14.36 -6.53 22.71
N PHE A 281 15.56 -5.93 22.73
CA PHE A 281 16.81 -6.65 22.62
C PHE A 281 16.97 -7.61 23.81
N PRO A 282 17.32 -8.89 23.59
CA PRO A 282 17.39 -9.89 24.64
C PRO A 282 18.72 -9.83 25.40
N TRP A 283 18.99 -8.68 26.04
CA TRP A 283 20.24 -8.32 26.70
C TRP A 283 20.80 -9.40 27.62
N LYS A 284 19.93 -10.06 28.40
CA LYS A 284 20.31 -11.05 29.40
C LYS A 284 20.29 -12.49 28.89
N LEU A 285 19.52 -12.77 27.83
CA LEU A 285 19.24 -14.15 27.40
C LEU A 285 20.16 -14.60 26.27
N ALA A 286 20.32 -13.77 25.22
CA ALA A 286 21.06 -14.17 24.03
C ALA A 286 21.64 -12.96 23.25
N PRO A 287 22.43 -12.09 23.90
CA PRO A 287 22.91 -10.85 23.27
C PRO A 287 23.75 -11.11 22.02
N ARG A 288 24.61 -12.16 22.02
CA ARG A 288 25.44 -12.51 20.86
C ARG A 288 24.61 -12.93 19.64
N LYS A 289 23.56 -13.73 19.86
CA LYS A 289 22.65 -14.15 18.78
C LYS A 289 21.86 -12.97 18.23
N ALA A 290 21.40 -12.07 19.10
CA ALA A 290 20.73 -10.84 18.69
C ALA A 290 21.66 -9.93 17.88
N THR A 291 22.90 -9.71 18.33
CA THR A 291 23.89 -8.93 17.58
C THR A 291 24.19 -9.57 16.22
N LEU A 292 24.34 -10.90 16.15
CA LEU A 292 24.53 -11.61 14.89
C LEU A 292 23.34 -11.43 13.94
N PHE A 293 22.11 -11.55 14.45
CA PHE A 293 20.89 -11.31 13.69
C PHE A 293 20.84 -9.88 13.10
N MET A 294 21.13 -8.87 13.92
CA MET A 294 21.20 -7.47 13.48
C MET A 294 22.31 -7.26 12.44
N ALA A 295 23.50 -7.82 12.66
CA ALA A 295 24.64 -7.68 11.77
C ALA A 295 24.40 -8.31 10.40
N ILE A 296 23.85 -9.54 10.35
CA ILE A 296 23.51 -10.21 9.10
C ILE A 296 22.39 -9.45 8.36
N THR A 297 21.38 -8.98 9.09
CA THR A 297 20.29 -8.16 8.50
C THR A 297 20.86 -6.89 7.89
N GLY A 298 21.72 -6.17 8.62
CA GLY A 298 22.38 -4.95 8.16
C GLY A 298 23.29 -5.19 6.95
N ALA A 299 24.05 -6.29 6.94
CA ALA A 299 24.91 -6.66 5.82
C ALA A 299 24.09 -7.00 4.56
N ALA A 300 23.03 -7.80 4.68
CA ALA A 300 22.15 -8.12 3.56
C ALA A 300 21.39 -6.88 3.05
N PHE A 301 20.95 -6.00 3.96
CA PHE A 301 20.38 -4.70 3.59
C PHE A 301 21.37 -3.85 2.80
N ALA A 302 22.59 -3.66 3.32
CA ALA A 302 23.64 -2.90 2.66
C ALA A 302 24.07 -3.52 1.31
N LEU A 303 24.04 -4.85 1.18
CA LEU A 303 24.31 -5.51 -0.11
C LEU A 303 23.27 -5.12 -1.18
N ILE A 304 22.00 -4.99 -0.80
CA ILE A 304 20.93 -4.64 -1.74
C ILE A 304 20.86 -3.13 -1.98
N SER A 305 20.87 -2.31 -0.92
CA SER A 305 20.62 -0.86 -1.02
C SER A 305 21.87 0.02 -0.87
N GLY A 306 23.03 -0.56 -0.56
CA GLY A 306 24.25 0.19 -0.21
C GLY A 306 24.73 1.14 -1.30
N ARG A 307 24.64 0.76 -2.58
CA ARG A 307 24.99 1.66 -3.69
C ARG A 307 24.10 2.91 -3.73
N TYR A 308 22.80 2.74 -3.50
CA TYR A 308 21.86 3.85 -3.41
C TYR A 308 22.15 4.72 -2.18
N LEU A 309 22.36 4.10 -1.02
CA LEU A 309 22.68 4.81 0.22
C LEU A 309 23.98 5.61 0.11
N ALA A 310 25.03 5.06 -0.52
CA ALA A 310 26.28 5.77 -0.75
C ALA A 310 26.06 7.07 -1.55
N GLY A 311 25.15 7.06 -2.53
CA GLY A 311 24.78 8.25 -3.30
C GLY A 311 24.04 9.31 -2.47
N LEU A 312 23.30 8.92 -1.43
CA LEU A 312 22.63 9.88 -0.52
C LEU A 312 23.62 10.65 0.36
N PHE A 313 24.79 10.08 0.63
CA PHE A 313 25.84 10.72 1.43
C PHE A 313 26.82 11.54 0.60
N ASP A 314 26.64 11.62 -0.73
CA ASP A 314 27.44 12.47 -1.59
C ASP A 314 27.09 13.96 -1.32
N PRO A 315 28.02 14.79 -0.82
CA PRO A 315 27.77 16.21 -0.58
C PRO A 315 27.34 16.97 -1.83
N ALA A 316 27.76 16.52 -3.02
CA ALA A 316 27.35 17.11 -4.30
C ALA A 316 25.88 16.79 -4.65
N ALA A 317 25.28 15.80 -3.98
CA ALA A 317 23.88 15.41 -4.13
C ALA A 317 22.94 16.09 -3.12
N ALA A 318 23.46 17.00 -2.27
CA ALA A 318 22.67 17.75 -1.30
C ALA A 318 21.72 18.72 -2.02
N VAL A 319 20.50 18.25 -2.30
CA VAL A 319 19.42 19.09 -2.82
C VAL A 319 18.60 19.61 -1.66
N VAL A 320 18.38 20.92 -1.66
CA VAL A 320 17.44 21.57 -0.75
C VAL A 320 16.01 21.19 -1.20
N ASP A 321 15.34 20.36 -0.41
CA ASP A 321 13.92 20.05 -0.62
C ASP A 321 13.07 21.26 -0.23
N ASN A 322 12.61 21.99 -1.23
CA ASN A 322 11.72 23.15 -1.08
C ASN A 322 10.24 22.76 -1.14
N TYR A 323 9.90 21.46 -1.13
CA TYR A 323 8.51 21.02 -1.19
C TYR A 323 7.75 21.45 0.06
N VAL A 324 6.78 22.33 -0.14
CA VAL A 324 5.89 22.83 0.91
C VAL A 324 4.59 22.04 0.87
N TYR A 325 4.35 21.20 1.87
CA TYR A 325 3.01 20.68 2.11
C TYR A 325 2.14 21.75 2.76
N PHE A 326 0.89 21.89 2.31
CA PHE A 326 0.08 23.04 2.70
C PHE A 326 -0.30 23.06 4.19
N ASP A 327 -0.50 21.90 4.86
CA ASP A 327 -0.75 21.91 6.33
C ASP A 327 0.53 22.18 7.14
N VAL A 328 1.72 22.18 6.52
CA VAL A 328 2.96 22.60 7.20
C VAL A 328 2.89 24.05 7.66
N LYS A 329 2.05 24.86 7.01
CA LYS A 329 1.80 26.25 7.37
C LYS A 329 0.65 26.43 8.38
N ALA A 330 -0.08 25.36 8.72
CA ALA A 330 -1.24 25.44 9.59
C ALA A 330 -0.86 25.17 11.06
N GLU A 331 -0.59 23.91 11.42
CA GLU A 331 -0.37 23.53 12.82
C GLU A 331 0.36 22.16 12.92
N PRO A 332 1.47 22.04 13.68
CA PRO A 332 2.27 20.81 13.74
C PRO A 332 1.74 19.69 14.66
N MET A 333 0.95 19.98 15.70
CA MET A 333 0.38 18.97 16.60
C MET A 333 -0.78 18.18 15.99
N TYR A 334 -1.40 18.68 14.92
CA TYR A 334 -2.62 18.14 14.37
C TYR A 334 -2.35 16.96 13.43
N ILE A 335 -3.23 15.96 13.49
CA ILE A 335 -3.04 14.64 12.86
C ILE A 335 -4.29 14.09 12.17
N ALA A 336 -5.27 14.94 11.96
CA ALA A 336 -6.65 14.55 12.16
C ALA A 336 -7.66 14.97 11.08
N MET A 337 -7.21 15.74 10.10
CA MET A 337 -7.87 15.81 8.80
C MET A 337 -7.04 14.96 7.86
N TRP A 338 -7.61 13.86 7.37
CA TRP A 338 -6.96 13.12 6.29
C TRP A 338 -6.92 14.01 5.06
N ARG A 339 -5.76 14.62 4.83
CA ARG A 339 -5.43 15.27 3.58
C ARG A 339 -4.08 14.69 3.12
N GLY A 340 -4.09 14.21 1.88
CA GLY A 340 -2.88 13.76 1.21
C GLY A 340 -2.17 14.89 0.47
N ASP A 341 -1.09 14.59 -0.24
CA ASP A 341 -0.30 15.51 -1.06
C ASP A 341 -1.05 16.05 -2.31
N ALA A 342 -2.38 15.90 -2.37
CA ALA A 342 -3.20 16.39 -3.45
C ALA A 342 -3.64 17.85 -3.20
N PRO A 343 -3.79 18.67 -4.26
CA PRO A 343 -4.36 20.00 -4.18
C PRO A 343 -5.70 20.03 -3.44
N GLY A 344 -5.95 21.11 -2.69
CA GLY A 344 -7.23 21.36 -2.05
C GLY A 344 -7.25 22.64 -1.21
N ILE A 345 -8.46 23.17 -0.96
CA ILE A 345 -8.68 24.31 -0.06
C ILE A 345 -8.38 23.86 1.38
N VAL A 346 -7.53 24.61 2.07
CA VAL A 346 -7.49 24.59 3.53
C VAL A 346 -8.67 25.42 4.02
N GLY A 347 -9.72 24.76 4.50
CA GLY A 347 -10.83 25.43 5.17
C GLY A 347 -10.36 26.17 6.43
N VAL A 348 -11.28 26.88 7.09
CA VAL A 348 -11.00 27.61 8.35
C VAL A 348 -10.30 26.69 9.35
N TRP A 349 -9.20 27.19 9.94
CA TRP A 349 -8.39 26.48 10.90
C TRP A 349 -8.38 27.20 12.26
N PRO A 350 -8.63 26.50 13.39
CA PRO A 350 -9.06 25.10 13.48
C PRO A 350 -10.48 24.89 12.90
N PRO A 351 -10.86 23.65 12.54
CA PRO A 351 -12.21 23.36 12.06
C PRO A 351 -13.26 23.76 13.10
N ILE A 352 -14.29 24.49 12.68
CA ILE A 352 -15.38 24.94 13.55
C ILE A 352 -16.25 23.74 13.93
N GLY A 353 -16.67 23.67 15.20
CA GLY A 353 -17.56 22.61 15.70
C GLY A 353 -16.85 21.34 16.15
N GLU A 354 -15.52 21.29 16.11
CA GLU A 354 -14.71 20.19 16.64
C GLU A 354 -14.21 20.48 18.07
N LEU A 355 -13.86 19.43 18.83
CA LEU A 355 -13.38 19.54 20.22
C LEU A 355 -11.99 20.17 20.24
N GLY A 356 -11.89 21.49 20.34
CA GLY A 356 -10.61 22.21 20.22
C GLY A 356 -9.94 22.03 18.86
N GLY A 357 -10.75 21.89 17.80
CA GLY A 357 -10.26 21.56 16.46
C GLY A 357 -9.96 20.08 16.23
N VAL A 358 -10.28 19.20 17.19
CA VAL A 358 -10.09 17.74 17.09
C VAL A 358 -11.39 17.03 16.73
N GLY A 359 -11.41 16.46 15.53
CA GLY A 359 -12.56 15.70 15.02
C GLY A 359 -12.76 14.33 15.68
N LEU A 360 -13.96 13.78 15.52
CA LEU A 360 -14.36 12.47 16.08
C LEU A 360 -13.39 11.35 15.66
N PHE A 361 -12.89 11.38 14.44
CA PHE A 361 -11.91 10.42 13.92
C PHE A 361 -10.70 10.31 14.86
N THR A 362 -10.11 11.44 15.24
CA THR A 362 -8.95 11.51 16.13
C THR A 362 -9.27 11.06 17.54
N ILE A 363 -10.44 11.44 18.05
CA ILE A 363 -10.90 11.03 19.38
C ILE A 363 -10.93 9.50 19.44
N VAL A 364 -11.49 8.85 18.42
CA VAL A 364 -11.51 7.39 18.29
C VAL A 364 -10.09 6.81 18.24
N LEU A 365 -9.18 7.43 17.47
CA LEU A 365 -7.79 6.99 17.39
C LEU A 365 -7.04 7.10 18.73
N VAL A 366 -7.25 8.18 19.49
CA VAL A 366 -6.63 8.39 20.81
C VAL A 366 -7.19 7.41 21.84
N ILE A 367 -8.51 7.15 21.83
CA ILE A 367 -9.13 6.10 22.65
C ILE A 367 -8.55 4.73 22.27
N GLY A 368 -8.37 4.47 20.97
CA GLY A 368 -7.73 3.27 20.45
C GLY A 368 -6.31 3.10 20.94
N LEU A 369 -5.49 4.16 20.92
CA LEU A 369 -4.14 4.19 21.48
C LEU A 369 -4.15 3.85 22.98
N GLY A 370 -5.01 4.51 23.77
CA GLY A 370 -5.14 4.24 25.21
C GLY A 370 -5.55 2.79 25.49
N GLY A 371 -6.54 2.28 24.76
CA GLY A 371 -6.98 0.88 24.85
C GLY A 371 -5.89 -0.11 24.45
N ALA A 372 -5.13 0.17 23.39
CA ALA A 372 -4.02 -0.65 22.93
C ALA A 372 -2.91 -0.73 24.00
N ILE A 373 -2.55 0.40 24.61
CA ILE A 373 -1.56 0.43 25.69
C ILE A 373 -2.05 -0.38 26.89
N ALA A 374 -3.30 -0.15 27.33
CA ALA A 374 -3.87 -0.85 28.48
C ALA A 374 -3.92 -2.38 28.28
N LEU A 375 -4.25 -2.82 27.06
CA LEU A 375 -4.49 -4.23 26.75
C LEU A 375 -3.25 -4.97 26.23
N GLY A 376 -2.24 -4.27 25.70
CA GLY A 376 -1.14 -4.85 24.93
C GLY A 376 0.27 -4.50 25.40
N ARG A 377 0.43 -3.83 26.56
CA ARG A 377 1.69 -3.20 27.05
C ARG A 377 2.98 -4.02 26.92
N LYS A 378 2.88 -5.35 26.94
CA LYS A 378 4.05 -6.26 26.88
C LYS A 378 4.31 -6.84 25.49
N THR A 379 3.52 -6.52 24.48
CA THR A 379 3.64 -7.15 23.15
C THR A 379 4.65 -6.40 22.27
N PRO A 380 5.46 -7.11 21.44
CA PRO A 380 6.39 -6.46 20.50
C PRO A 380 5.65 -5.58 19.49
N VAL A 381 4.45 -6.01 19.09
CA VAL A 381 3.56 -5.26 18.18
C VAL A 381 3.24 -3.89 18.76
N LEU A 382 2.78 -3.81 20.01
CA LEU A 382 2.50 -2.53 20.65
C LEU A 382 3.76 -1.67 20.73
N ILE A 383 4.85 -2.23 21.29
CA ILE A 383 6.09 -1.49 21.54
C ILE A 383 6.63 -0.92 20.22
N GLY A 384 6.71 -1.73 19.17
CA GLY A 384 7.16 -1.29 17.85
C GLY A 384 6.26 -0.21 17.24
N THR A 385 4.93 -0.40 17.28
CA THR A 385 3.98 0.54 16.65
C THR A 385 3.95 1.89 17.39
N VAL A 386 3.90 1.86 18.72
CA VAL A 386 3.95 3.07 19.56
C VAL A 386 5.29 3.79 19.41
N ALA A 387 6.40 3.04 19.36
CA ALA A 387 7.71 3.67 19.18
C ALA A 387 7.84 4.32 17.80
N MET A 388 7.39 3.67 16.71
CA MET A 388 7.37 4.28 15.37
C MET A 388 6.51 5.55 15.35
N LEU A 389 5.33 5.52 15.96
CA LEU A 389 4.48 6.69 16.12
C LEU A 389 5.22 7.81 16.87
N ALA A 390 5.76 7.52 18.05
CA ALA A 390 6.45 8.50 18.88
C ALA A 390 7.70 9.07 18.19
N GLY A 391 8.46 8.23 17.48
CA GLY A 391 9.64 8.65 16.71
C GLY A 391 9.27 9.61 15.58
N ALA A 392 8.26 9.27 14.78
CA ALA A 392 7.76 10.14 13.72
C ALA A 392 7.19 11.45 14.28
N TRP A 393 6.50 11.38 15.43
CA TRP A 393 5.95 12.53 16.14
C TRP A 393 7.03 13.49 16.64
N LEU A 394 8.08 12.97 17.28
CA LEU A 394 9.20 13.78 17.78
C LEU A 394 10.01 14.40 16.63
N LEU A 395 10.26 13.64 15.55
CA LEU A 395 10.92 14.17 14.36
C LEU A 395 10.12 15.32 13.76
N ARG A 396 8.79 15.19 13.67
CA ARG A 396 7.93 16.28 13.20
C ARG A 396 8.20 17.57 13.96
N PHE A 397 8.19 17.55 15.30
CA PHE A 397 8.44 18.75 16.09
C PHE A 397 9.87 19.26 15.99
N TYR A 398 10.83 18.34 15.88
CA TYR A 398 12.22 18.72 15.68
C TYR A 398 12.42 19.50 14.39
N TYR A 399 11.80 19.08 13.28
CA TYR A 399 11.85 19.85 12.03
C TYR A 399 10.99 21.10 12.09
N ALA A 400 9.84 21.05 12.76
CA ALA A 400 8.94 22.19 12.91
C ALA A 400 9.59 23.40 13.55
N ARG A 401 10.27 23.17 14.69
CA ARG A 401 10.92 24.25 15.43
C ARG A 401 12.06 24.91 14.65
N THR A 402 12.67 24.25 13.67
CA THR A 402 13.81 24.76 12.89
C THR A 402 13.42 25.36 11.55
N MET A 403 12.15 25.29 11.15
CA MET A 403 11.70 25.77 9.83
C MET A 403 11.96 27.27 9.64
N TRP A 404 11.76 28.07 10.68
CA TRP A 404 12.00 29.52 10.61
C TRP A 404 13.49 29.83 10.37
N ASP A 405 14.38 29.11 11.06
CA ASP A 405 15.82 29.37 10.99
C ASP A 405 16.42 28.85 9.68
N THR A 406 16.02 27.64 9.28
CA THR A 406 16.55 26.97 8.09
C THR A 406 15.92 27.48 6.80
N LYS A 407 14.77 28.15 6.89
CA LYS A 407 13.90 28.49 5.75
C LYS A 407 13.49 27.26 4.92
N LEU A 408 13.65 26.06 5.49
CA LEU A 408 13.25 24.80 4.89
C LEU A 408 11.89 24.39 5.46
N VAL A 409 10.91 24.25 4.58
CA VAL A 409 9.55 23.85 4.95
C VAL A 409 9.44 22.34 4.81
N GLN A 410 10.06 21.58 5.71
CA GLN A 410 10.26 20.14 5.52
C GLN A 410 9.05 19.27 5.90
N LEU A 411 8.52 18.54 4.92
CA LEU A 411 8.09 17.13 4.97
C LEU A 411 7.14 16.61 6.09
N TYR A 412 6.22 17.41 6.63
CA TYR A 412 5.16 16.85 7.51
C TYR A 412 4.20 15.82 6.91
N PRO A 413 3.83 15.80 5.61
CA PRO A 413 2.80 14.85 5.14
C PRO A 413 3.24 13.41 5.33
N ARG A 414 4.55 13.15 5.22
CA ARG A 414 5.11 11.82 5.45
C ARG A 414 5.02 11.41 6.93
N THR A 415 5.26 12.33 7.87
CA THR A 415 5.03 12.01 9.29
C THR A 415 3.54 11.83 9.59
N THR A 416 2.63 12.61 8.97
CA THR A 416 1.17 12.41 9.14
C THR A 416 0.77 11.00 8.76
N ILE A 417 1.18 10.56 7.57
CA ILE A 417 0.80 9.25 7.02
C ILE A 417 1.22 8.10 7.95
N ILE A 418 2.47 8.07 8.42
CA ILE A 418 2.93 7.00 9.32
C ILE A 418 2.26 7.09 10.70
N ILE A 419 2.04 8.29 11.24
CA ILE A 419 1.37 8.50 12.52
C ILE A 419 -0.08 8.01 12.45
N THR A 420 -0.84 8.46 11.45
CA THR A 420 -2.23 8.04 11.23
C THR A 420 -2.32 6.54 11.01
N TYR A 421 -1.40 5.95 10.24
CA TYR A 421 -1.37 4.51 10.02
C TYR A 421 -1.12 3.74 11.33
N CYS A 422 -0.11 4.15 12.12
CA CYS A 422 0.16 3.55 13.42
C CYS A 422 -1.03 3.68 14.38
N LEU A 423 -1.71 4.82 14.42
CA LEU A 423 -2.89 5.03 15.26
C LEU A 423 -4.06 4.12 14.85
N LEU A 424 -4.32 3.97 13.55
CA LEU A 424 -5.35 3.07 13.03
C LEU A 424 -5.05 1.61 13.38
N VAL A 425 -3.80 1.20 13.20
CA VAL A 425 -3.31 -0.14 13.58
C VAL A 425 -3.52 -0.36 15.08
N LEU A 426 -3.15 0.60 15.93
CA LEU A 426 -3.32 0.52 17.37
C LEU A 426 -4.79 0.43 17.79
N ALA A 427 -5.66 1.25 17.19
CA ALA A 427 -7.11 1.16 17.42
C ALA A 427 -7.66 -0.24 17.05
N GLY A 428 -7.22 -0.78 15.90
CA GLY A 428 -7.55 -2.15 15.50
C GLY A 428 -7.05 -3.21 16.50
N TYR A 429 -5.81 -3.07 16.98
CA TYR A 429 -5.24 -3.97 17.98
C TYR A 429 -5.92 -3.87 19.35
N ALA A 430 -6.39 -2.69 19.75
CA ALA A 430 -7.19 -2.52 20.96
C ALA A 430 -8.45 -3.38 20.91
N VAL A 431 -9.19 -3.33 19.79
CA VAL A 431 -10.36 -4.18 19.57
C VAL A 431 -9.96 -5.65 19.53
N TYR A 432 -8.89 -6.01 18.80
CA TYR A 432 -8.38 -7.38 18.75
C TYR A 432 -8.09 -7.95 20.14
N TRP A 433 -7.30 -7.26 20.95
CA TRP A 433 -6.94 -7.72 22.29
C TRP A 433 -8.12 -7.73 23.26
N TRP A 434 -9.12 -6.88 23.05
CA TRP A 434 -10.37 -6.93 23.80
C TRP A 434 -11.18 -8.18 23.43
N VAL A 435 -11.33 -8.49 22.13
CA VAL A 435 -12.03 -9.70 21.67
C VAL A 435 -11.30 -10.98 22.11
N GLN A 436 -9.96 -11.00 22.06
CA GLN A 436 -9.19 -12.18 22.45
C GLN A 436 -9.31 -12.53 23.94
N ARG A 437 -9.66 -11.57 24.79
CA ARG A 437 -9.97 -11.80 26.21
C ARG A 437 -11.36 -12.39 26.45
N ARG A 438 -12.20 -12.49 25.42
CA ARG A 438 -13.54 -13.08 25.54
C ARG A 438 -13.46 -14.61 25.44
N PRO A 439 -14.33 -15.34 26.18
CA PRO A 439 -14.46 -16.79 26.07
C PRO A 439 -14.62 -17.26 24.62
N ALA A 440 -14.08 -18.43 24.29
CA ALA A 440 -14.06 -18.93 22.91
C ALA A 440 -15.46 -19.19 22.34
N ASP A 441 -16.42 -19.50 23.21
CA ASP A 441 -17.84 -19.69 22.96
C ASP A 441 -18.66 -18.39 22.97
N SER A 442 -18.03 -17.24 23.26
CA SER A 442 -18.72 -15.95 23.26
C SER A 442 -19.32 -15.62 21.89
N ALA A 443 -20.48 -14.94 21.91
CA ALA A 443 -21.18 -14.52 20.69
C ALA A 443 -20.25 -13.76 19.74
N VAL A 444 -19.39 -12.88 20.26
CA VAL A 444 -18.44 -12.06 19.48
C VAL A 444 -17.41 -12.89 18.70
N ARG A 445 -17.10 -14.12 19.16
CA ARG A 445 -16.18 -15.04 18.50
C ARG A 445 -16.88 -16.10 17.64
N SER A 446 -18.20 -15.99 17.49
CA SER A 446 -19.01 -16.92 16.71
C SER A 446 -18.82 -16.76 15.19
N ARG A 447 -19.21 -17.79 14.43
CA ARG A 447 -19.24 -17.75 12.96
C ARG A 447 -20.21 -16.69 12.43
N ALA A 448 -21.34 -16.52 13.12
CA ALA A 448 -22.34 -15.50 12.78
C ALA A 448 -21.75 -14.09 12.91
N SER A 449 -20.98 -13.82 13.97
CA SER A 449 -20.28 -12.54 14.12
C SER A 449 -19.25 -12.30 13.03
N LEU A 450 -18.54 -13.33 12.56
CA LEU A 450 -17.62 -13.17 11.43
C LEU A 450 -18.37 -12.82 10.14
N ILE A 451 -19.49 -13.48 9.84
CA ILE A 451 -20.33 -13.17 8.68
C ILE A 451 -20.85 -11.73 8.77
N GLY A 452 -21.36 -11.34 9.94
CA GLY A 452 -21.81 -9.97 10.21
C GLY A 452 -20.69 -8.95 10.04
N ALA A 453 -19.50 -9.24 10.57
CA ALA A 453 -18.33 -8.38 10.43
C ALA A 453 -17.92 -8.21 8.96
N VAL A 454 -17.84 -9.29 8.18
CA VAL A 454 -17.54 -9.22 6.74
C VAL A 454 -18.59 -8.39 5.99
N THR A 455 -19.87 -8.54 6.34
CA THR A 455 -20.96 -7.77 5.74
C THR A 455 -20.83 -6.28 6.05
N ALA A 456 -20.57 -5.92 7.30
CA ALA A 456 -20.35 -4.54 7.71
C ALA A 456 -19.09 -3.93 7.06
N LEU A 457 -18.01 -4.72 6.95
CA LEU A 457 -16.79 -4.30 6.29
C LEU A 457 -17.01 -4.06 4.79
N LEU A 458 -17.78 -4.89 4.10
CA LEU A 458 -18.13 -4.64 2.70
C LEU A 458 -18.85 -3.29 2.53
N LEU A 459 -19.79 -2.95 3.41
CA LEU A 459 -20.46 -1.65 3.37
C LEU A 459 -19.47 -0.50 3.61
N LEU A 460 -18.67 -0.59 4.66
CA LEU A 460 -17.64 0.41 4.98
C LEU A 460 -16.67 0.61 3.81
N PHE A 461 -16.19 -0.49 3.22
CA PHE A 461 -15.25 -0.46 2.12
C PHE A 461 -15.85 0.11 0.84
N ALA A 462 -17.12 -0.20 0.52
CA ALA A 462 -17.81 0.41 -0.61
C ALA A 462 -17.96 1.93 -0.42
N SER A 463 -18.36 2.38 0.77
CA SER A 463 -18.50 3.81 1.08
C SER A 463 -17.17 4.55 1.01
N ALA A 464 -16.11 3.99 1.63
CA ALA A 464 -14.78 4.57 1.61
C ALA A 464 -14.20 4.60 0.18
N ALA A 465 -14.29 3.49 -0.56
CA ALA A 465 -13.79 3.41 -1.93
C ALA A 465 -14.55 4.35 -2.88
N SER A 466 -15.87 4.49 -2.71
CA SER A 466 -16.67 5.44 -3.48
C SER A 466 -16.24 6.88 -3.20
N SER A 467 -16.07 7.25 -1.92
CA SER A 467 -15.61 8.59 -1.54
C SER A 467 -14.22 8.90 -2.07
N THR A 468 -13.27 7.96 -1.95
CA THR A 468 -11.92 8.13 -2.49
C THR A 468 -11.95 8.23 -4.01
N THR A 469 -12.78 7.42 -4.68
CA THR A 469 -12.93 7.47 -6.14
C THR A 469 -13.47 8.80 -6.61
N ASP A 470 -14.54 9.31 -5.99
CA ASP A 470 -15.16 10.59 -6.36
C ASP A 470 -14.17 11.75 -6.24
N ARG A 471 -13.32 11.74 -5.19
CA ARG A 471 -12.25 12.74 -4.99
C ARG A 471 -11.31 12.85 -6.19
N TYR A 472 -11.13 11.76 -6.93
CA TYR A 472 -10.24 11.64 -8.09
C TYR A 472 -10.95 11.69 -9.44
N MET A 473 -12.28 11.86 -9.48
CA MET A 473 -13.00 12.08 -10.73
C MET A 473 -12.59 13.43 -11.35
N PRO A 474 -12.52 13.55 -12.70
CA PRO A 474 -12.06 14.77 -13.35
C PRO A 474 -12.88 16.00 -12.94
N LEU A 475 -12.21 16.99 -12.33
CA LEU A 475 -12.85 18.20 -11.88
C LEU A 475 -11.88 19.39 -12.01
N ASN A 476 -12.36 20.48 -12.62
CA ASN A 476 -11.61 21.72 -12.76
C ASN A 476 -12.23 22.80 -11.87
N THR A 477 -11.83 22.84 -10.61
CA THR A 477 -12.24 23.85 -9.62
C THR A 477 -11.10 24.81 -9.32
N ASP A 478 -11.44 26.01 -8.84
CA ASP A 478 -10.49 26.96 -8.28
C ASP A 478 -10.79 27.16 -6.78
N PRO A 479 -9.85 26.81 -5.88
CA PRO A 479 -8.58 26.16 -6.15
C PRO A 479 -8.75 24.66 -6.51
N PRO A 480 -7.73 24.06 -7.14
CA PRO A 480 -7.79 22.68 -7.61
C PRO A 480 -7.92 21.70 -6.45
N GLY A 481 -8.77 20.67 -6.62
CA GLY A 481 -8.83 19.48 -5.79
C GLY A 481 -8.04 18.30 -6.38
N ALA A 482 -8.08 17.11 -5.76
CA ALA A 482 -7.41 15.91 -6.33
C ALA A 482 -7.97 15.51 -7.72
N GLY A 483 -9.24 15.81 -7.99
CA GLY A 483 -9.87 15.63 -9.30
C GLY A 483 -9.22 16.43 -10.42
N PHE A 484 -8.47 17.50 -10.07
CA PHE A 484 -7.66 18.26 -11.03
C PHE A 484 -6.60 17.38 -11.69
N PHE A 485 -6.08 16.36 -11.00
CA PHE A 485 -5.12 15.45 -11.61
C PHE A 485 -5.71 14.66 -12.77
N ALA A 486 -6.94 14.13 -12.60
CA ALA A 486 -7.61 13.43 -13.68
C ALA A 486 -8.06 14.40 -14.79
N TYR A 487 -8.51 15.60 -14.44
CA TYR A 487 -8.81 16.66 -15.41
C TYR A 487 -7.58 17.03 -16.26
N ASN A 488 -6.45 17.28 -15.61
CA ASN A 488 -5.19 17.63 -16.27
C ASN A 488 -4.76 16.53 -17.26
N ALA A 489 -4.96 15.26 -16.91
CA ALA A 489 -4.70 14.14 -17.83
C ALA A 489 -5.52 14.19 -19.12
N HIS A 490 -6.74 14.75 -19.10
CA HIS A 490 -7.59 14.93 -20.29
C HIS A 490 -7.19 16.15 -21.13
N VAL A 491 -6.70 17.22 -20.49
CA VAL A 491 -6.31 18.45 -21.19
C VAL A 491 -4.82 18.51 -21.56
N THR A 492 -4.02 17.52 -21.13
CA THR A 492 -2.61 17.38 -21.50
C THR A 492 -2.50 17.04 -23.01
N ASN A 493 -2.51 18.08 -23.83
CA ASN A 493 -2.25 18.02 -25.27
C ASN A 493 -0.77 18.27 -25.55
N TRP A 494 0.09 17.28 -25.28
CA TRP A 494 1.46 17.34 -25.80
C TRP A 494 1.48 16.80 -27.22
N ASN A 495 1.33 17.65 -28.23
CA ASN A 495 1.79 17.53 -29.63
C ASN A 495 1.94 16.10 -30.23
N THR A 496 1.03 15.18 -29.90
CA THR A 496 1.04 13.81 -30.38
C THR A 496 -0.15 13.72 -31.30
N LYS A 497 0.12 13.77 -32.61
CA LYS A 497 -0.81 13.21 -33.60
C LYS A 497 -1.31 11.90 -33.00
N ARG A 498 -2.64 11.76 -32.84
CA ARG A 498 -3.28 10.51 -32.38
C ARG A 498 -2.63 9.36 -33.15
N LYS A 499 -1.70 8.62 -32.55
CA LYS A 499 -1.27 7.35 -33.11
C LYS A 499 -2.47 6.44 -32.90
N THR A 500 -3.23 6.24 -33.96
CA THR A 500 -4.17 5.12 -34.04
C THR A 500 -3.36 3.86 -33.74
N PHE A 501 -3.57 3.30 -32.55
CA PHE A 501 -3.00 2.02 -32.17
C PHE A 501 -3.55 0.97 -33.15
N ARG A 502 -2.76 0.63 -34.18
CA ARG A 502 -2.89 -0.67 -34.83
C ARG A 502 -2.27 -1.66 -33.87
N THR A 503 -3.07 -2.59 -33.36
CA THR A 503 -2.59 -3.76 -32.63
C THR A 503 -1.52 -4.45 -33.47
N ARG A 504 -0.25 -4.31 -33.07
CA ARG A 504 0.81 -5.15 -33.64
C ARG A 504 0.75 -6.50 -32.94
N PRO A 505 0.72 -7.62 -33.68
CA PRO A 505 0.75 -8.94 -33.06
C PRO A 505 2.01 -9.10 -32.21
N LEU A 506 1.88 -9.80 -31.08
CA LEU A 506 2.96 -10.02 -30.12
C LEU A 506 4.20 -10.65 -30.83
N PRO A 507 5.43 -10.40 -30.35
CA PRO A 507 6.67 -10.77 -31.04
C PRO A 507 6.79 -12.26 -31.45
N TRP A 508 6.32 -13.16 -30.60
CA TRP A 508 6.21 -14.61 -30.85
C TRP A 508 5.19 -15.02 -31.92
N ILE A 509 4.09 -14.27 -32.09
CA ILE A 509 3.15 -14.46 -33.22
C ILE A 509 3.81 -14.00 -34.53
N ARG A 510 4.67 -12.98 -34.45
CA ARG A 510 5.43 -12.48 -35.61
C ARG A 510 6.45 -13.51 -36.11
N ARG A 511 7.09 -14.27 -35.22
CA ARG A 511 7.98 -15.38 -35.61
C ARG A 511 7.22 -16.49 -36.33
N ALA A 512 6.09 -16.92 -35.78
CA ALA A 512 5.25 -17.93 -36.42
C ALA A 512 4.75 -17.49 -37.82
N ALA A 513 4.38 -16.21 -37.98
CA ALA A 513 3.94 -15.65 -39.25
C ALA A 513 5.07 -15.50 -40.29
N ILE A 514 6.29 -15.20 -39.83
CA ILE A 514 7.48 -15.12 -40.70
C ILE A 514 7.96 -16.53 -41.07
N GLU A 515 7.94 -17.47 -40.14
CA GLU A 515 8.29 -18.88 -40.38
C GLU A 515 7.30 -19.54 -41.35
N SER A 516 5.99 -19.23 -41.26
CA SER A 516 4.99 -19.70 -42.23
C SER A 516 5.10 -19.06 -43.62
N ALA A 517 5.79 -17.91 -43.73
CA ALA A 517 5.96 -17.20 -45.00
C ALA A 517 7.23 -17.61 -45.76
N ILE A 518 8.09 -18.45 -45.15
CA ILE A 518 9.37 -18.90 -45.71
C ILE A 518 9.30 -20.34 -46.25
N GLU A 519 8.14 -21.02 -46.19
CA GLU A 519 7.98 -22.29 -46.91
C GLU A 519 8.06 -22.06 -48.43
N PRO A 520 9.06 -22.61 -49.15
CA PRO A 520 9.18 -22.43 -50.59
C PRO A 520 8.16 -23.31 -51.31
N SER A 521 7.31 -22.69 -52.14
CA SER A 521 6.46 -23.39 -53.11
C SER A 521 7.35 -24.11 -54.14
N SER A 522 7.66 -25.36 -53.88
CA SER A 522 8.28 -26.26 -54.86
C SER A 522 7.18 -26.99 -55.64
N SER A 523 6.74 -26.40 -56.76
CA SER A 523 6.17 -27.12 -57.91
C SER A 523 5.83 -26.15 -59.04
N GLU A 524 6.83 -25.80 -59.85
CA GLU A 524 6.59 -25.42 -61.24
C GLU A 524 6.62 -26.69 -62.12
N PRO A 525 5.57 -26.97 -62.91
CA PRO A 525 5.66 -27.89 -64.04
C PRO A 525 6.15 -27.12 -65.28
N GLY A 526 7.18 -27.65 -65.94
CA GLY A 526 7.78 -27.07 -67.15
C GLY A 526 6.84 -27.04 -68.38
N PRO A 527 7.20 -26.26 -69.42
CA PRO A 527 6.28 -25.88 -70.49
C PRO A 527 6.09 -26.99 -71.55
N ARG A 528 4.87 -27.08 -72.06
CA ARG A 528 4.54 -27.51 -73.43
C ARG A 528 3.71 -26.42 -74.10
#